data_AF-A0A085W6K0-F1
#
_entry.id   AF-A0A085W6K0-F1
#
_cell.length_a   1.000
_cell.length_b   1.000
_cell.length_c   1.000
_cell.angle_alpha   90.00
_cell.angle_beta   90.00
_cell.angle_gamma   90.00
#
_symmetry.space_group_name_H-M   'P 1'
#
loop_
_entity.id
_entity.type
_entity.pdbx_description
1 polymer ?
#
loop_
_entity_poly.entity_id
_entity_poly.type
_entity_poly.pdbx_seq_one_letter_code
_entity_poly.pdbx_strand_id
1 'polypeptide(L)'
;MKSPLLTLACTLIATASVAAAPRSTFKYSPPKEDGDDQRPVIVDATIGPQGSDFAMRLRFDKEPWGEACKTRCANATLFLDTDNNTTTGIQLGKKLPETGADMVVVIQGSREYRGDSSTSVLRVKVRQLTGEAKTVEEGEALADYDNNQDPERVQIDGNTVYLLIDTTGPTLPSGRKVRVVYHPPAAKALVATIEGMLSGGSNANVRIFRGSGSKKGWGRPSEAGTPTSTPNSGSQGISPRPGVNPGSQGIPRSGVNPGSQGIRR
;
A
#
# COMPACT_ATOMS: atom_id res chain seq x y z
N MET A 1 -36.09 28.93 55.85
CA MET A 1 -35.00 28.12 55.26
C MET A 1 -35.57 27.37 54.05
N LYS A 2 -35.25 27.83 52.83
CA LYS A 2 -35.69 27.21 51.57
C LYS A 2 -34.55 27.33 50.57
N SER A 3 -33.94 26.20 50.23
CA SER A 3 -32.89 26.11 49.21
C SER A 3 -33.52 25.77 47.86
N PRO A 4 -33.17 26.45 46.75
CA PRO A 4 -33.51 25.98 45.42
C PRO A 4 -32.34 25.17 44.83
N LEU A 5 -32.68 23.96 44.38
CA LEU A 5 -31.84 23.03 43.62
C LEU A 5 -31.54 23.60 42.23
N LEU A 6 -30.26 23.79 41.92
CA LEU A 6 -29.74 24.04 40.57
C LEU A 6 -29.82 22.75 39.75
N THR A 7 -30.71 22.72 38.75
CA THR A 7 -30.78 21.64 37.76
C THR A 7 -29.82 21.96 36.62
N LEU A 8 -28.66 21.31 36.59
CA LEU A 8 -27.69 21.43 35.50
C LEU A 8 -28.09 20.43 34.39
N ALA A 9 -28.75 20.92 33.35
CA ALA A 9 -29.09 20.13 32.17
C ALA A 9 -27.88 20.08 31.21
N CYS A 10 -27.14 18.97 31.20
CA CYS A 10 -26.12 18.68 30.20
C CYS A 10 -26.78 18.39 28.84
N THR A 11 -26.84 19.39 27.97
CA THR A 11 -27.12 19.20 26.54
C THR A 11 -25.92 18.55 25.86
N LEU A 12 -25.91 17.22 25.81
CA LEU A 12 -25.04 16.43 24.94
C LEU A 12 -25.47 16.68 23.49
N ILE A 13 -24.78 17.60 22.82
CA ILE A 13 -24.82 17.73 21.36
C ILE A 13 -24.11 16.48 20.81
N ALA A 14 -24.89 15.46 20.50
CA ALA A 14 -24.43 14.34 19.71
C ALA A 14 -24.13 14.85 18.30
N THR A 15 -22.89 15.27 18.05
CA THR A 15 -22.38 15.44 16.69
C THR A 15 -22.33 14.07 16.04
N ALA A 16 -23.43 13.68 15.42
CA ALA A 16 -23.44 12.56 14.50
C ALA A 16 -22.50 12.92 13.34
N SER A 17 -21.25 12.47 13.43
CA SER A 17 -20.35 12.43 12.29
C SER A 17 -20.94 11.43 11.31
N VAL A 18 -21.80 11.92 10.42
CA VAL A 18 -22.22 11.18 9.23
C VAL A 18 -20.95 11.00 8.41
N ALA A 19 -20.27 9.88 8.64
CA ALA A 19 -19.15 9.45 7.81
C ALA A 19 -19.71 9.26 6.40
N ALA A 20 -19.52 10.27 5.55
CA ALA A 20 -19.92 10.22 4.16
C ALA A 20 -19.30 8.95 3.55
N ALA A 21 -20.14 8.07 3.01
CA ALA A 21 -19.67 6.87 2.32
C ALA A 21 -18.67 7.31 1.24
N PRO A 22 -17.50 6.68 1.15
CA PRO A 22 -16.46 7.14 0.23
C PRO A 22 -16.97 7.04 -1.20
N ARG A 23 -16.82 8.14 -1.95
CA ARG A 23 -17.28 8.26 -3.34
C ARG A 23 -16.42 7.35 -4.23
N SER A 24 -17.09 6.57 -5.07
CA SER A 24 -16.40 5.72 -6.06
C SER A 24 -15.56 6.59 -7.00
N THR A 25 -14.30 6.19 -7.19
CA THR A 25 -13.33 6.79 -8.12
C THR A 25 -13.77 6.58 -9.57
N PHE A 26 -14.19 5.36 -9.89
CA PHE A 26 -14.82 5.04 -11.17
C PHE A 26 -15.76 3.84 -11.03
N LYS A 27 -16.74 3.78 -11.93
CA LYS A 27 -17.64 2.64 -12.10
C LYS A 27 -17.57 2.14 -13.53
N TYR A 28 -17.63 0.83 -13.69
CA TYR A 28 -17.65 0.14 -14.97
C TYR A 28 -18.81 -0.84 -15.03
N SER A 29 -19.41 -0.98 -16.20
CA SER A 29 -20.46 -1.95 -16.46
C SER A 29 -20.04 -2.77 -17.68
N PRO A 30 -19.47 -3.97 -17.49
CA PRO A 30 -19.04 -4.81 -18.60
C PRO A 30 -20.23 -5.18 -19.49
N PRO A 31 -20.03 -5.34 -20.81
CA PRO A 31 -21.04 -5.88 -21.70
C PRO A 31 -21.55 -7.23 -21.18
N LYS A 32 -22.88 -7.43 -21.20
CA LYS A 32 -23.50 -8.68 -20.72
C LYS A 32 -23.35 -9.85 -21.68
N GLU A 33 -22.92 -9.57 -22.91
CA GLU A 33 -22.94 -10.52 -24.03
C GLU A 33 -21.81 -11.55 -23.96
N ASP A 34 -20.78 -11.29 -23.16
CA ASP A 34 -19.55 -12.09 -23.18
C ASP A 34 -19.51 -13.25 -22.17
N GLY A 35 -20.61 -13.52 -21.48
CA GLY A 35 -20.80 -14.74 -20.69
C GLY A 35 -19.83 -14.99 -19.52
N ASP A 36 -19.90 -16.20 -18.96
CA ASP A 36 -19.11 -16.60 -17.79
C ASP A 36 -17.61 -16.78 -18.08
N ASP A 37 -17.21 -16.83 -19.36
CA ASP A 37 -15.83 -17.13 -19.79
C ASP A 37 -14.86 -15.93 -19.70
N GLN A 38 -15.38 -14.72 -19.47
CA GLN A 38 -14.53 -13.55 -19.25
C GLN A 38 -13.84 -13.57 -17.88
N ARG A 39 -12.60 -13.09 -17.87
CA ARG A 39 -11.85 -12.82 -16.63
C ARG A 39 -12.62 -11.78 -15.79
N PRO A 40 -12.63 -11.91 -14.45
CA PRO A 40 -13.16 -10.91 -13.56
C PRO A 40 -12.54 -9.53 -13.81
N VAL A 41 -13.37 -8.49 -13.83
CA VAL A 41 -13.01 -7.10 -14.10
C VAL A 41 -13.45 -6.18 -12.96
N ILE A 42 -12.75 -5.05 -12.79
CA ILE A 42 -13.09 -4.07 -11.76
C ILE A 42 -14.33 -3.29 -12.22
N VAL A 43 -15.39 -3.33 -11.42
CA VAL A 43 -16.68 -2.65 -11.69
C VAL A 43 -16.93 -1.43 -10.80
N ASP A 44 -16.27 -1.37 -9.66
CA ASP A 44 -16.26 -0.19 -8.79
C ASP A 44 -14.90 -0.10 -8.10
N ALA A 45 -14.24 1.05 -8.23
CA ALA A 45 -13.02 1.34 -7.49
C ALA A 45 -13.24 2.53 -6.58
N THR A 46 -12.68 2.47 -5.39
CA THR A 46 -12.57 3.60 -4.46
C THR A 46 -11.13 3.71 -4.04
N ILE A 47 -10.45 4.78 -4.44
CA ILE A 47 -9.01 4.98 -4.25
C ILE A 47 -8.79 6.37 -3.64
N GLY A 48 -7.90 6.45 -2.65
CA GLY A 48 -7.50 7.70 -2.04
C GLY A 48 -6.42 7.51 -1.00
N PRO A 49 -5.85 8.61 -0.47
CA PRO A 49 -4.82 8.56 0.56
C PRO A 49 -5.37 7.94 1.85
N GLN A 50 -4.51 7.22 2.58
CA GLN A 50 -4.75 6.73 3.92
C GLN A 50 -3.44 6.77 4.72
N GLY A 51 -3.21 7.88 5.43
CA GLY A 51 -1.92 8.08 6.11
C GLY A 51 -0.80 8.29 5.10
N SER A 52 0.19 7.40 5.07
CA SER A 52 1.31 7.39 4.11
C SER A 52 1.11 6.47 2.91
N ASP A 53 -0.03 5.78 2.84
CA ASP A 53 -0.35 4.79 1.81
C ASP A 53 -1.47 5.30 0.89
N PHE A 54 -1.59 4.71 -0.31
CA PHE A 54 -2.86 4.71 -1.04
C PHE A 54 -3.70 3.51 -0.64
N ALA A 55 -4.93 3.81 -0.20
CA ALA A 55 -5.97 2.82 0.04
C ALA A 55 -6.80 2.62 -1.22
N MET A 56 -7.01 1.36 -1.60
CA MET A 56 -7.89 0.95 -2.70
C MET A 56 -8.92 -0.07 -2.22
N ARG A 57 -10.19 0.14 -2.56
CA ARG A 57 -11.25 -0.87 -2.54
C ARG A 57 -11.68 -1.13 -3.97
N LEU A 58 -11.41 -2.34 -4.46
CA LEU A 58 -11.66 -2.76 -5.82
C LEU A 58 -12.72 -3.87 -5.81
N ARG A 59 -13.93 -3.55 -6.26
CA ARG A 59 -15.01 -4.53 -6.42
C ARG A 59 -14.99 -5.07 -7.83
N PHE A 60 -14.98 -6.38 -7.95
CA PHE A 60 -15.04 -7.10 -9.21
C PHE A 60 -16.47 -7.55 -9.53
N ASP A 61 -16.74 -7.83 -10.80
CA ASP A 61 -18.02 -8.41 -11.24
C ASP A 61 -18.20 -9.85 -10.74
N LYS A 62 -17.10 -10.61 -10.68
CA LYS A 62 -17.01 -12.02 -10.26
C LYS A 62 -15.87 -12.19 -9.23
N GLU A 63 -15.76 -13.37 -8.63
CA GLU A 63 -14.63 -13.69 -7.75
C GLU A 63 -13.30 -13.60 -8.52
N PRO A 64 -12.35 -12.72 -8.10
CA PRO A 64 -11.16 -12.43 -8.91
C PRO A 64 -10.01 -13.43 -8.72
N TRP A 65 -10.08 -14.30 -7.72
CA TRP A 65 -9.12 -15.38 -7.47
C TRP A 65 -9.88 -16.60 -6.90
N GLY A 66 -9.17 -17.70 -6.65
CA GLY A 66 -9.76 -18.89 -6.05
C GLY A 66 -10.25 -19.93 -7.05
N GLU A 67 -11.01 -20.91 -6.56
CA GLU A 67 -11.58 -21.98 -7.39
C GLU A 67 -12.65 -21.47 -8.35
N ALA A 68 -13.39 -20.43 -7.96
CA ALA A 68 -14.50 -19.89 -8.75
C ALA A 68 -14.05 -19.33 -10.10
N CYS A 69 -12.88 -18.70 -10.17
CA CYS A 69 -12.34 -18.19 -11.43
C CYS A 69 -11.64 -19.24 -12.30
N LYS A 70 -11.44 -20.47 -11.79
CA LYS A 70 -10.82 -21.60 -12.51
C LYS A 70 -9.48 -21.20 -13.17
N THR A 71 -9.46 -21.08 -14.51
CA THR A 71 -8.28 -20.71 -15.31
C THR A 71 -8.30 -19.25 -15.77
N ARG A 72 -9.37 -18.51 -15.46
CA ARG A 72 -9.66 -17.15 -15.91
C ARG A 72 -9.71 -16.18 -14.74
N CYS A 73 -8.76 -16.27 -13.82
CA CYS A 73 -8.67 -15.34 -12.70
C CYS A 73 -8.32 -13.92 -13.15
N ALA A 74 -8.56 -12.96 -12.26
CA ALA A 74 -8.35 -11.54 -12.54
C ALA A 74 -6.91 -11.27 -12.95
N ASN A 75 -6.79 -10.35 -13.91
CA ASN A 75 -5.53 -9.72 -14.28
C ASN A 75 -5.87 -8.26 -14.60
N ALA A 76 -5.85 -7.42 -13.57
CA ALA A 76 -6.25 -6.02 -13.66
C ALA A 76 -5.04 -5.12 -13.44
N THR A 77 -4.89 -4.11 -14.29
CA THR A 77 -3.79 -3.14 -14.22
C THR A 77 -4.34 -1.75 -13.98
N LEU A 78 -3.88 -1.11 -12.91
CA LEU A 78 -4.18 0.27 -12.56
C LEU A 78 -2.90 1.10 -12.69
N PHE A 79 -2.99 2.25 -13.36
CA PHE A 79 -1.90 3.22 -13.40
C PHE A 79 -2.23 4.41 -12.51
N LEU A 80 -1.25 4.87 -11.77
CA LEU A 80 -1.32 6.04 -10.91
C LEU A 80 -0.25 7.04 -11.36
N ASP A 81 -0.70 8.20 -11.79
CA ASP A 81 0.09 9.40 -12.02
C ASP A 81 -0.05 10.25 -10.75
N THR A 82 0.96 10.21 -9.90
CA THR A 82 0.83 10.59 -8.48
C THR A 82 0.96 12.09 -8.24
N ASP A 83 1.38 12.85 -9.26
CA ASP A 83 1.33 14.31 -9.32
C ASP A 83 0.35 14.88 -10.35
N ASN A 84 -0.37 14.02 -11.08
CA ASN A 84 -1.27 14.38 -12.17
C ASN A 84 -0.55 15.21 -13.25
N ASN A 85 0.65 14.77 -13.62
CA ASN A 85 1.47 15.40 -14.64
C ASN A 85 1.82 14.41 -15.77
N THR A 86 1.31 14.67 -16.97
CA THR A 86 1.57 13.80 -18.13
C THR A 86 3.02 13.85 -18.63
N THR A 87 3.85 14.75 -18.11
CA THR A 87 5.27 14.89 -18.51
C THR A 87 6.24 14.11 -17.62
N THR A 88 5.76 13.56 -16.49
CA THR A 88 6.53 12.69 -15.57
C THR A 88 6.16 11.23 -15.82
N GLY A 89 6.70 10.29 -15.04
CA GLY A 89 6.38 8.87 -15.20
C GLY A 89 6.62 8.29 -16.61
N ILE A 90 5.92 7.20 -16.93
CA ILE A 90 6.06 6.48 -18.20
C ILE A 90 5.68 7.30 -19.43
N GLN A 91 6.43 7.13 -20.52
CA GLN A 91 6.23 7.89 -21.76
C GLN A 91 5.99 6.94 -22.95
N LEU A 92 4.72 6.52 -23.12
CA LEU A 92 4.29 5.57 -24.17
C LEU A 92 3.84 6.25 -25.47
N GLY A 93 3.77 7.58 -25.48
CA GLY A 93 3.42 8.37 -26.66
C GLY A 93 2.30 9.36 -26.40
N LYS A 94 2.08 10.24 -27.40
CA LYS A 94 1.06 11.28 -27.33
C LYS A 94 -0.32 10.62 -27.42
N LYS A 95 -1.19 10.87 -26.44
CA LYS A 95 -2.61 10.45 -26.33
C LYS A 95 -2.88 9.09 -25.68
N LEU A 96 -1.86 8.35 -25.22
CA LEU A 96 -2.12 7.17 -24.41
C LEU A 96 -2.53 7.59 -22.98
N PRO A 97 -3.62 7.04 -22.43
CA PRO A 97 -4.12 7.41 -21.11
C PRO A 97 -3.09 7.21 -20.00
N GLU A 98 -2.25 6.19 -20.08
CA GLU A 98 -1.24 5.85 -19.08
C GLU A 98 0.04 6.69 -19.17
N THR A 99 0.25 7.47 -20.23
CA THR A 99 1.38 8.41 -20.32
C THR A 99 1.31 9.40 -19.14
N GLY A 100 2.41 9.54 -18.40
CA GLY A 100 2.42 10.30 -17.15
C GLY A 100 2.44 9.46 -15.87
N ALA A 101 2.11 8.17 -15.95
CA ALA A 101 1.98 7.35 -14.75
C ALA A 101 3.33 7.07 -14.10
N ASP A 102 3.46 7.39 -12.81
CA ASP A 102 4.64 7.14 -11.98
C ASP A 102 4.59 5.76 -11.32
N MET A 103 3.41 5.15 -11.26
CA MET A 103 3.21 3.85 -10.62
C MET A 103 2.19 3.01 -11.36
N VAL A 104 2.37 1.70 -11.28
CA VAL A 104 1.44 0.70 -11.79
C VAL A 104 1.21 -0.37 -10.74
N VAL A 105 -0.06 -0.73 -10.56
CA VAL A 105 -0.53 -1.77 -9.65
C VAL A 105 -1.19 -2.85 -10.48
N VAL A 106 -0.62 -4.05 -10.46
CA VAL A 106 -1.11 -5.22 -11.18
C VAL A 106 -1.68 -6.20 -10.17
N ILE A 107 -2.99 -6.45 -10.24
CA ILE A 107 -3.71 -7.41 -9.41
C ILE A 107 -3.89 -8.70 -10.23
N GLN A 108 -3.30 -9.79 -9.76
CA GLN A 108 -3.32 -11.07 -10.46
C GLN A 108 -3.78 -12.20 -9.54
N GLY A 109 -4.88 -12.85 -9.90
CA GLY A 109 -5.25 -14.14 -9.33
C GLY A 109 -4.47 -15.25 -10.03
N SER A 110 -3.85 -16.14 -9.26
CA SER A 110 -3.11 -17.30 -9.77
C SER A 110 -3.42 -18.55 -8.97
N ARG A 111 -2.99 -19.69 -9.51
CA ARG A 111 -3.06 -20.99 -8.86
C ARG A 111 -1.65 -21.57 -8.85
N GLU A 112 -1.10 -21.72 -7.66
CA GLU A 112 0.22 -22.29 -7.45
C GLU A 112 0.08 -23.79 -7.22
N TYR A 113 0.68 -24.58 -8.11
CA TYR A 113 0.68 -26.03 -7.99
C TYR A 113 1.95 -26.47 -7.26
N ARG A 114 1.76 -27.28 -6.20
CA ARG A 114 2.83 -27.96 -5.46
C ARG A 114 2.52 -29.46 -5.44
N GLY A 115 3.12 -30.19 -6.38
CA GLY A 115 2.79 -31.60 -6.61
C GLY A 115 1.31 -31.75 -7.01
N ASP A 116 0.59 -32.60 -6.29
CA ASP A 116 -0.85 -32.86 -6.52
C ASP A 116 -1.76 -31.84 -5.81
N SER A 117 -1.20 -30.92 -5.04
CA SER A 117 -1.96 -29.87 -4.35
C SER A 117 -1.86 -28.54 -5.11
N SER A 118 -2.93 -27.74 -5.04
CA SER A 118 -2.93 -26.40 -5.60
C SER A 118 -3.44 -25.40 -4.59
N THR A 119 -2.76 -24.26 -4.46
CA THR A 119 -3.20 -23.15 -3.62
C THR A 119 -3.51 -21.96 -4.51
N SER A 120 -4.71 -21.39 -4.36
CA SER A 120 -5.05 -20.13 -5.02
C SER A 120 -4.42 -18.96 -4.27
N VAL A 121 -3.81 -18.05 -5.01
CA VAL A 121 -3.13 -16.88 -4.47
C VAL A 121 -3.57 -15.64 -5.24
N LEU A 122 -3.79 -14.55 -4.53
CA LEU A 122 -3.92 -13.22 -5.11
C LEU A 122 -2.60 -12.48 -4.89
N ARG A 123 -1.91 -12.15 -5.98
CA ARG A 123 -0.68 -11.38 -5.96
C ARG A 123 -0.92 -9.95 -6.44
N VAL A 124 -0.28 -8.99 -5.79
CA VAL A 124 -0.36 -7.57 -6.13
C VAL A 124 1.04 -7.04 -6.33
N LYS A 125 1.37 -6.73 -7.58
CA LYS A 125 2.68 -6.19 -7.95
C LYS A 125 2.57 -4.69 -8.12
N VAL A 126 3.45 -3.97 -7.43
CA VAL A 126 3.55 -2.53 -7.51
C VAL A 126 4.90 -2.18 -8.12
N ARG A 127 4.88 -1.42 -9.21
CA ARG A 127 6.09 -0.95 -9.86
C ARG A 127 6.07 0.56 -9.98
N GLN A 128 7.22 1.17 -9.78
CA GLN A 128 7.48 2.53 -10.16
C GLN A 128 7.82 2.59 -11.64
N LEU A 129 7.26 3.57 -12.31
CA LEU A 129 7.48 3.85 -13.71
C LEU A 129 8.22 5.18 -13.85
N THR A 130 9.26 5.20 -14.67
CA THR A 130 10.06 6.39 -14.96
C THR A 130 9.91 6.78 -16.43
N GLY A 131 10.37 7.98 -16.81
CA GLY A 131 10.35 8.44 -18.21
C GLY A 131 11.16 7.58 -19.19
N GLU A 132 12.05 6.75 -18.67
CA GLU A 132 12.86 5.83 -19.45
C GLU A 132 12.10 4.56 -19.84
N ALA A 133 11.14 4.13 -19.01
CA ALA A 133 10.34 2.94 -19.26
C ALA A 133 9.48 3.05 -20.53
N LYS A 134 9.48 1.99 -21.32
CA LYS A 134 8.65 1.79 -22.53
C LYS A 134 7.58 0.74 -22.34
N THR A 135 7.68 -0.04 -21.27
CA THR A 135 6.70 -1.06 -20.89
C THR A 135 6.46 -1.02 -19.38
N VAL A 136 5.39 -1.68 -18.94
CA VAL A 136 5.05 -1.80 -17.51
C VAL A 136 6.10 -2.63 -16.77
N GLU A 137 6.66 -3.62 -17.46
CA GLU A 137 7.60 -4.61 -16.94
C GLU A 137 9.01 -4.03 -16.73
N GLU A 138 9.33 -2.93 -17.39
CA GLU A 138 10.59 -2.19 -17.23
C GLU A 138 10.62 -1.32 -15.97
N GLY A 139 9.47 -1.12 -15.32
CA GLY A 139 9.39 -0.37 -14.06
C GLY A 139 10.15 -1.03 -12.90
N GLU A 140 10.69 -0.22 -12.00
CA GLU A 140 11.32 -0.70 -10.77
C GLU A 140 10.28 -1.32 -9.83
N ALA A 141 10.56 -2.52 -9.29
CA ALA A 141 9.65 -3.17 -8.36
C ALA A 141 9.67 -2.47 -6.99
N LEU A 142 8.53 -1.93 -6.56
CA LEU A 142 8.36 -1.33 -5.24
C LEU A 142 7.86 -2.36 -4.22
N ALA A 143 6.91 -3.21 -4.62
CA ALA A 143 6.35 -4.25 -3.77
C ALA A 143 5.78 -5.42 -4.60
N ASP A 144 5.76 -6.60 -3.98
CA ASP A 144 5.03 -7.78 -4.45
C ASP A 144 4.32 -8.37 -3.22
N TYR A 145 3.02 -8.11 -3.10
CA TYR A 145 2.21 -8.57 -1.98
C TYR A 145 1.47 -9.86 -2.32
N ASP A 146 1.34 -10.74 -1.34
CA ASP A 146 0.56 -11.98 -1.39
C ASP A 146 -0.51 -11.95 -0.30
N ASN A 147 -1.77 -12.21 -0.65
CA ASN A 147 -2.88 -12.17 0.31
C ASN A 147 -2.74 -13.13 1.50
N ASN A 148 -1.93 -14.19 1.38
CA ASN A 148 -1.65 -15.14 2.45
C ASN A 148 -0.47 -14.72 3.33
N GLN A 149 0.45 -13.90 2.80
CA GLN A 149 1.67 -13.47 3.49
C GLN A 149 1.54 -12.06 4.08
N ASP A 150 0.78 -11.19 3.42
CA ASP A 150 0.62 -9.77 3.72
C ASP A 150 -0.85 -9.38 4.00
N PRO A 151 -1.54 -10.03 4.97
CA PRO A 151 -2.97 -9.78 5.25
C PRO A 151 -3.26 -8.36 5.76
N GLU A 152 -2.26 -7.60 6.17
CA GLU A 152 -2.36 -6.19 6.53
C GLU A 152 -2.31 -5.25 5.33
N ARG A 153 -1.82 -5.72 4.18
CA ARG A 153 -1.74 -4.96 2.93
C ARG A 153 -2.80 -5.37 1.92
N VAL A 154 -3.12 -6.67 1.86
CA VAL A 154 -4.08 -7.24 0.91
C VAL A 154 -5.14 -8.03 1.66
N GLN A 155 -6.39 -7.55 1.61
CA GLN A 155 -7.54 -8.30 2.13
C GLN A 155 -8.60 -8.51 1.08
N ILE A 156 -9.44 -9.47 1.37
CA ILE A 156 -10.35 -10.11 0.45
C ILE A 156 -11.68 -10.27 1.17
N ASP A 157 -12.78 -9.86 0.52
CA ASP A 157 -14.15 -10.09 0.99
C ASP A 157 -15.07 -10.33 -0.21
N GLY A 158 -15.43 -11.59 -0.44
CA GLY A 158 -16.20 -12.01 -1.61
C GLY A 158 -15.51 -11.62 -2.93
N ASN A 159 -16.13 -10.73 -3.70
CA ASN A 159 -15.58 -10.19 -4.95
C ASN A 159 -14.85 -8.84 -4.77
N THR A 160 -14.54 -8.46 -3.54
CA THR A 160 -13.88 -7.18 -3.25
C THR A 160 -12.46 -7.41 -2.74
N VAL A 161 -11.51 -6.69 -3.33
CA VAL A 161 -10.11 -6.63 -2.91
C VAL A 161 -9.86 -5.28 -2.24
N TYR A 162 -9.26 -5.30 -1.06
CA TYR A 162 -8.79 -4.13 -0.33
C TYR A 162 -7.26 -4.11 -0.33
N LEU A 163 -6.67 -2.99 -0.72
CA LEU A 163 -5.22 -2.83 -0.90
C LEU A 163 -4.71 -1.58 -0.18
N LEU A 164 -3.65 -1.72 0.61
CA LEU A 164 -2.80 -0.60 1.01
C LEU A 164 -1.48 -0.67 0.27
N ILE A 165 -1.20 0.36 -0.51
CA ILE A 165 0.05 0.49 -1.26
C ILE A 165 0.90 1.57 -0.60
N ASP A 166 2.08 1.18 -0.12
CA ASP A 166 3.05 2.13 0.42
C ASP A 166 3.58 3.04 -0.69
N THR A 167 3.52 4.35 -0.45
CA THR A 167 3.99 5.38 -1.39
C THR A 167 5.13 6.22 -0.87
N THR A 168 5.74 5.82 0.25
CA THR A 168 6.89 6.51 0.85
C THR A 168 8.22 6.26 0.14
N GLY A 169 8.18 5.68 -1.06
CA GLY A 169 9.35 5.53 -1.92
C GLY A 169 10.00 6.89 -2.22
N PRO A 170 11.35 6.99 -2.15
CA PRO A 170 12.06 8.27 -2.21
C PRO A 170 11.88 9.05 -3.53
N THR A 171 11.39 8.38 -4.55
CA THR A 171 11.32 8.83 -5.94
C THR A 171 9.87 9.01 -6.43
N LEU A 172 8.86 8.60 -5.66
CA LEU A 172 7.46 8.77 -6.06
C LEU A 172 7.02 10.22 -5.79
N PRO A 173 6.56 10.96 -6.80
CA PRO A 173 6.01 12.29 -6.59
C PRO A 173 4.79 12.23 -5.67
N SER A 174 4.78 13.01 -4.60
CA SER A 174 3.58 13.17 -3.76
C SER A 174 2.82 14.41 -4.23
N GLY A 175 1.84 14.23 -5.11
CA GLY A 175 0.99 15.32 -5.59
C GLY A 175 -0.18 15.64 -4.68
N ARG A 176 -0.84 16.77 -4.97
CA ARG A 176 -2.15 17.11 -4.41
C ARG A 176 -3.29 16.38 -5.11
N LYS A 177 -3.05 15.91 -6.34
CA LYS A 177 -4.01 15.16 -7.15
C LYS A 177 -3.29 13.93 -7.68
N VAL A 178 -4.04 12.86 -7.83
CA VAL A 178 -3.57 11.63 -8.48
C VAL A 178 -4.53 11.31 -9.59
N ARG A 179 -4.01 10.95 -10.75
CA ARG A 179 -4.81 10.45 -11.85
C ARG A 179 -4.72 8.93 -11.89
N VAL A 180 -5.87 8.31 -11.82
CA VAL A 180 -6.03 6.86 -11.88
C VAL A 180 -6.52 6.48 -13.25
N VAL A 181 -5.87 5.50 -13.86
CA VAL A 181 -6.25 4.93 -15.15
C VAL A 181 -6.45 3.43 -15.00
N TYR A 182 -7.61 2.93 -15.43
CA TYR A 182 -7.90 1.51 -15.52
C TYR A 182 -8.25 1.13 -16.96
N HIS A 183 -7.66 0.03 -17.45
CA HIS A 183 -7.96 -0.53 -18.76
C HIS A 183 -8.82 -1.79 -18.60
N PRO A 184 -10.15 -1.68 -18.62
CA PRO A 184 -11.01 -2.86 -18.68
C PRO A 184 -10.79 -3.61 -20.00
N PRO A 185 -10.85 -4.96 -20.01
CA PRO A 185 -10.86 -5.76 -21.23
C PRO A 185 -11.95 -5.29 -22.20
N ALA A 186 -11.59 -5.18 -23.48
CA ALA A 186 -12.50 -4.82 -24.59
C ALA A 186 -13.22 -3.46 -24.47
N ALA A 187 -12.79 -2.56 -23.59
CA ALA A 187 -13.37 -1.23 -23.44
C ALA A 187 -12.31 -0.12 -23.38
N LYS A 188 -12.76 1.13 -23.53
CA LYS A 188 -11.88 2.30 -23.43
C LYS A 188 -11.42 2.47 -21.98
N ALA A 189 -10.20 2.95 -21.82
CA ALA A 189 -9.64 3.31 -20.53
C ALA A 189 -10.58 4.22 -19.72
N LEU A 190 -10.77 3.88 -18.44
CA LEU A 190 -11.43 4.72 -17.46
C LEU A 190 -10.38 5.60 -16.80
N VAL A 191 -10.64 6.90 -16.76
CA VAL A 191 -9.72 7.88 -16.16
C VAL A 191 -10.48 8.65 -15.10
N ALA A 192 -9.89 8.74 -13.92
CA ALA A 192 -10.42 9.52 -12.80
C ALA A 192 -9.31 10.33 -12.16
N THR A 193 -9.67 11.46 -11.55
CA THR A 193 -8.76 12.25 -10.72
C THR A 193 -9.27 12.19 -9.30
N ILE A 194 -8.38 11.82 -8.38
CA ILE A 194 -8.63 11.75 -6.94
C ILE A 194 -7.68 12.72 -6.22
N GLU A 195 -7.94 12.90 -4.93
CA GLU A 195 -7.03 13.59 -4.03
C GLU A 195 -5.72 12.80 -3.88
N GLY A 196 -4.59 13.52 -3.87
CA GLY A 196 -3.25 12.95 -3.68
C GLY A 196 -2.78 13.03 -2.22
N MET A 197 -1.57 12.51 -1.96
CA MET A 197 -0.99 12.43 -0.61
C MET A 197 -0.79 13.80 0.05
N LEU A 198 -0.58 14.87 -0.74
CA LEU A 198 -0.46 16.24 -0.24
C LEU A 198 -1.80 17.00 -0.17
N SER A 199 -2.93 16.32 -0.38
CA SER A 199 -4.24 16.95 -0.22
C SER A 199 -4.51 17.23 1.27
N GLY A 200 -4.51 18.50 1.66
CA GLY A 200 -4.79 18.93 3.04
C GLY A 200 -6.26 18.81 3.48
N GLY A 201 -7.08 18.05 2.75
CA GLY A 201 -8.54 17.98 2.95
C GLY A 201 -8.94 16.85 3.91
N SER A 202 -9.74 17.18 4.94
CA SER A 202 -10.26 16.20 5.91
C SER A 202 -11.13 15.09 5.31
N ASN A 203 -11.59 15.26 4.06
CA ASN A 203 -12.42 14.31 3.30
C ASN A 203 -11.63 13.41 2.35
N ALA A 204 -10.30 13.56 2.26
CA ALA A 204 -9.47 12.80 1.32
C ALA A 204 -9.18 11.37 1.78
N ASN A 205 -9.37 11.08 3.07
CA ASN A 205 -8.95 9.81 3.65
C ASN A 205 -9.93 8.69 3.31
N VAL A 206 -9.55 7.81 2.38
CA VAL A 206 -10.25 6.54 2.18
C VAL A 206 -9.79 5.61 3.29
N ARG A 207 -10.72 5.18 4.16
CA ARG A 207 -10.43 4.20 5.22
C ARG A 207 -10.96 2.84 4.81
N ILE A 208 -10.08 1.99 4.30
CA ILE A 208 -10.43 0.61 3.89
C ILE A 208 -10.13 -0.43 4.97
N PHE A 209 -9.14 -0.19 5.82
CA PHE A 209 -8.84 -0.99 7.01
C PHE A 209 -9.10 -0.13 8.26
N ARG A 210 -9.84 -0.61 9.28
CA ARG A 210 -10.24 0.25 10.44
C ARG A 210 -9.19 0.38 11.55
N GLY A 211 -9.39 -0.06 12.80
CA GLY A 211 -8.59 0.12 14.03
C GLY A 211 -8.22 -1.18 14.77
N SER A 212 -6.94 -1.52 15.01
CA SER A 212 -6.53 -2.65 15.83
C SER A 212 -6.79 -2.19 17.26
N GLY A 213 -7.99 -2.47 17.75
CA GLY A 213 -8.48 -1.93 19.01
C GLY A 213 -10.00 -1.91 19.19
N SER A 214 -10.80 -2.09 18.14
CA SER A 214 -12.26 -2.13 18.26
C SER A 214 -12.82 -3.54 18.04
N LYS A 215 -13.11 -4.25 19.14
CA LYS A 215 -14.04 -5.39 19.13
C LYS A 215 -15.34 -4.90 18.48
N LYS A 216 -15.67 -5.39 17.27
CA LYS A 216 -16.67 -4.87 16.30
C LYS A 216 -16.21 -3.73 15.38
N GLY A 217 -15.08 -3.90 14.72
CA GLY A 217 -14.72 -3.12 13.54
C GLY A 217 -13.32 -3.45 13.08
N TRP A 218 -13.13 -3.49 11.74
CA TRP A 218 -11.88 -3.68 10.98
C TRP A 218 -10.62 -3.02 11.64
N GLY A 219 -9.38 -3.26 11.20
CA GLY A 219 -8.12 -2.95 11.96
C GLY A 219 -7.26 -1.75 11.46
N ARG A 220 -6.52 -1.06 12.36
CA ARG A 220 -5.66 0.16 12.20
C ARG A 220 -4.28 -0.39 11.89
N PRO A 221 -3.54 0.26 11.00
CA PRO A 221 -2.10 0.02 10.93
C PRO A 221 -1.50 0.33 12.31
N SER A 222 -0.72 -0.61 12.83
CA SER A 222 0.20 -0.35 13.94
C SER A 222 1.19 0.72 13.50
N GLU A 223 1.29 1.80 14.26
CA GLU A 223 2.36 2.80 14.11
C GLU A 223 3.70 2.09 14.04
N ALA A 224 4.42 2.29 12.93
CA ALA A 224 5.78 1.85 12.78
C ALA A 224 6.64 2.49 13.88
N GLY A 225 7.31 1.64 14.65
CA GLY A 225 8.45 1.88 15.53
C GLY A 225 8.72 3.31 16.00
N THR A 226 8.21 3.66 17.18
CA THR A 226 8.89 4.67 18.01
C THR A 226 10.14 4.01 18.62
N PRO A 227 11.36 4.56 18.46
CA PRO A 227 12.51 4.06 19.18
C PRO A 227 12.29 4.33 20.67
N THR A 228 12.09 3.26 21.45
CA THR A 228 12.04 3.34 22.91
C THR A 228 13.40 3.82 23.41
N SER A 229 13.51 5.13 23.63
CA SER A 229 14.52 5.70 24.51
C SER A 229 14.11 5.34 25.93
N THR A 230 14.79 4.37 26.53
CA THR A 230 14.69 4.08 27.97
C THR A 230 15.21 5.28 28.78
N PRO A 231 14.39 5.91 29.65
CA PRO A 231 14.90 6.79 30.69
C PRO A 231 15.35 5.93 31.86
N ASN A 232 16.60 6.11 32.23
CA ASN A 232 17.26 5.54 33.40
C ASN A 232 16.65 6.16 34.68
N SER A 233 16.04 5.36 35.55
CA SER A 233 15.88 5.71 36.98
C SER A 233 15.64 4.45 37.82
N GLY A 234 16.63 4.08 38.65
CA GLY A 234 16.52 2.91 39.52
C GLY A 234 17.77 2.71 40.36
N SER A 235 18.06 3.67 41.22
CA SER A 235 19.09 3.61 42.26
C SER A 235 18.81 2.53 43.30
N GLN A 236 19.70 1.55 43.45
CA GLN A 236 20.18 0.95 44.72
C GLN A 236 21.55 0.32 44.36
N GLY A 237 22.69 0.56 44.99
CA GLY A 237 22.97 1.00 46.35
C GLY A 237 23.90 -0.02 47.01
N ILE A 238 25.19 -0.11 46.61
CA ILE A 238 26.26 -0.74 47.40
C ILE A 238 27.57 0.05 47.21
N SER A 239 28.14 0.46 48.34
CA SER A 239 29.32 1.30 48.55
C SER A 239 30.68 0.58 48.33
N PRO A 240 31.83 1.29 48.38
CA PRO A 240 32.97 1.09 47.48
C PRO A 240 34.14 0.29 48.08
N ARG A 241 35.06 -0.16 47.22
CA ARG A 241 36.46 -0.41 47.60
C ARG A 241 37.44 0.18 46.56
N PRO A 242 38.54 0.81 47.01
CA PRO A 242 39.44 1.56 46.15
C PRO A 242 40.66 0.74 45.71
N GLY A 243 41.24 1.18 44.59
CA GLY A 243 42.64 0.91 44.24
C GLY A 243 42.83 -0.19 43.20
N VAL A 244 43.31 0.19 42.01
CA VAL A 244 44.68 -0.08 41.54
C VAL A 244 44.70 0.21 40.03
N ASN A 245 45.51 1.19 39.64
CA ASN A 245 46.01 1.37 38.27
C ASN A 245 47.48 0.93 38.31
N PRO A 246 47.90 0.02 37.41
CA PRO A 246 48.84 0.42 36.37
C PRO A 246 48.47 -0.26 35.04
N GLY A 247 48.68 0.31 33.85
CA GLY A 247 49.94 0.85 33.37
C GLY A 247 50.54 -0.10 32.32
N SER A 248 50.50 0.33 31.06
CA SER A 248 51.49 0.06 30.02
C SER A 248 51.50 -1.28 29.24
N GLN A 249 51.91 -1.13 27.98
CA GLN A 249 52.50 -2.11 27.04
C GLN A 249 51.51 -3.03 26.30
N GLY A 250 51.56 -3.20 24.98
CA GLY A 250 52.52 -2.74 23.97
C GLY A 250 52.03 -3.10 22.57
N ILE A 251 52.51 -2.32 21.59
CA ILE A 251 52.45 -2.61 20.15
C ILE A 251 53.65 -3.51 19.79
N PRO A 252 53.48 -4.51 18.91
CA PRO A 252 54.18 -4.50 17.60
C PRO A 252 53.22 -4.92 16.47
N ARG A 253 53.03 -4.18 15.37
CA ARG A 253 53.91 -4.03 14.19
C ARG A 253 54.63 -5.31 13.73
N SER A 254 54.08 -5.98 12.73
CA SER A 254 54.76 -6.61 11.57
C SER A 254 53.66 -7.33 10.76
N GLY A 255 53.60 -7.37 9.43
CA GLY A 255 54.58 -7.00 8.41
C GLY A 255 53.88 -6.93 7.05
N VAL A 256 54.54 -6.19 6.18
CA VAL A 256 54.18 -5.89 4.79
C VAL A 256 54.74 -6.99 3.86
N ASN A 257 54.12 -7.10 2.68
CA ASN A 257 54.69 -7.38 1.36
C ASN A 257 54.38 -8.71 0.64
N PRO A 258 54.51 -8.75 -0.72
CA PRO A 258 53.43 -9.13 -1.64
C PRO A 258 53.87 -10.22 -2.64
N GLY A 259 53.04 -10.56 -3.61
CA GLY A 259 53.41 -11.39 -4.77
C GLY A 259 52.16 -12.02 -5.39
N SER A 260 51.63 -11.51 -6.51
CA SER A 260 52.06 -11.66 -7.90
C SER A 260 51.70 -13.02 -8.54
N GLN A 261 51.25 -12.91 -9.79
CA GLN A 261 51.01 -13.96 -10.81
C GLN A 261 49.65 -14.66 -10.66
N GLY A 262 48.71 -14.61 -11.61
CA GLY A 262 48.87 -14.61 -13.06
C GLY A 262 49.01 -16.06 -13.54
N ILE A 263 47.98 -16.61 -14.20
CA ILE A 263 48.02 -17.44 -15.41
C ILE A 263 46.64 -18.05 -15.69
N ARG A 264 46.31 -17.97 -16.98
CA ARG A 264 45.20 -18.55 -17.73
C ARG A 264 44.94 -20.04 -17.44
N ARG A 265 43.68 -20.46 -17.57
CA ARG A 265 43.22 -21.44 -18.57
C ARG A 265 41.76 -21.17 -18.89
#